data_AF-A0A2I9D4Z3-F1
#
_entry.id   AF-A0A2I9D4Z3-F1
#
_cell.length_a   1.000
_cell.length_b   1.000
_cell.length_c   1.000
_cell.angle_alpha   90.00
_cell.angle_beta   90.00
_cell.angle_gamma   90.00
#
_symmetry.space_group_name_H-M   'P 1'
#
loop_
_entity.id
_entity.type
_entity.pdbx_description
1 polymer ?
#
loop_
_entity_poly.entity_id
_entity_poly.type
_entity_poly.pdbx_seq_one_letter_code
_entity_poly.pdbx_strand_id
1 'polypeptide(L)' 'MPLTLYALSLPDGEALRRVRERNRKLGALFIADETFRLFRARFEPLEPDEEAVVAAVGG' A
#
# COMPACT_ATOMS: atom_id res chain seq x y z
N MET A 1 -14.88 3.29 -19.56
CA MET A 1 -14.19 2.18 -18.89
C MET A 1 -14.77 2.06 -17.49
N PRO A 2 -15.11 0.86 -17.00
CA PRO A 2 -15.53 0.71 -15.61
C PRO A 2 -14.38 1.05 -14.65
N LEU A 3 -14.71 1.59 -13.47
CA LEU A 3 -13.76 1.84 -12.40
C LEU A 3 -13.35 0.50 -11.78
N THR A 4 -12.05 0.28 -11.59
CA THR A 4 -11.54 -0.90 -10.86
C THR A 4 -10.90 -0.43 -9.57
N LEU A 5 -11.42 -0.88 -8.44
CA LEU A 5 -10.83 -0.66 -7.12
C LEU A 5 -9.81 -1.76 -6.81
N TYR A 6 -8.71 -1.39 -6.16
CA TYR A 6 -7.70 -2.33 -5.68
C TYR A 6 -7.59 -2.22 -4.17
N ALA A 7 -7.86 -3.34 -3.48
CA ALA A 7 -7.77 -3.43 -2.04
C ALA A 7 -6.36 -3.89 -1.64
N LEU A 8 -5.70 -3.12 -0.78
CA LEU A 8 -4.45 -3.52 -0.14
C LEU A 8 -4.77 -4.31 1.13
N SER A 9 -4.45 -5.60 1.15
CA SER A 9 -4.68 -6.48 2.31
C SER A 9 -3.47 -6.63 3.24
N LEU A 10 -2.33 -6.06 2.86
CA LEU A 10 -1.08 -6.22 3.61
C LEU A 10 -1.12 -5.40 4.91
N PRO A 11 -0.76 -5.98 6.07
CA PRO A 11 -0.67 -5.23 7.32
C PRO A 11 0.34 -4.08 7.23
N ASP A 12 0.02 -2.96 7.87
CA ASP A 12 0.82 -1.73 7.81
C ASP A 12 2.28 -1.93 8.21
N GLY A 13 2.54 -2.72 9.25
CA GLY A 13 3.91 -3.00 9.71
C GLY A 13 4.74 -3.76 8.65
N GLU A 14 4.10 -4.68 7.94
CA GLU A 14 4.73 -5.45 6.87
C GLU A 14 4.92 -4.60 5.61
N ALA A 15 3.95 -3.75 5.26
CA ALA A 15 4.09 -2.76 4.21
C ALA A 15 5.25 -1.79 4.48
N LEU A 16 5.36 -1.26 5.70
CA LEU A 16 6.46 -0.38 6.10
C LEU A 16 7.81 -1.09 6.07
N ARG A 17 7.88 -2.36 6.48
CA ARG A 17 9.09 -3.18 6.36
C ARG A 17 9.54 -3.29 4.90
N ARG A 18 8.63 -3.61 3.98
CA ARG A 18 8.92 -3.68 2.53
C ARG A 18 9.38 -2.34 1.96
N VAL A 19 8.79 -1.22 2.39
CA VAL A 19 9.23 0.12 1.99
C VAL A 19 10.67 0.38 2.43
N ARG A 20 10.99 0.09 3.70
CA ARG A 20 12.35 0.25 4.23
C ARG A 20 13.38 -0.61 3.50
N GLU A 21 13.03 -1.84 3.15
CA GLU A 21 13.88 -2.72 2.34
C GLU A 21 14.07 -2.19 0.92
N ARG A 22 13.00 -1.70 0.29
CA ARG A 22 13.07 -1.08 -1.03
C ARG A 22 13.96 0.15 -1.04
N ASN A 23 13.87 1.00 -0.01
CA ASN A 23 14.68 2.22 0.12
C ASN A 23 16.20 1.94 0.10
N ARG A 24 16.63 0.73 0.45
CA ARG A 24 18.05 0.32 0.40
C ARG A 24 18.53 -0.08 -1.00
N LYS A 25 17.62 -0.27 -1.96
CA LYS A 25 17.97 -0.69 -3.32
C LYS A 25 18.44 0.51 -4.15
N LEU A 26 19.45 0.28 -4.99
CA LEU A 26 19.94 1.29 -5.93
C LEU A 26 18.80 1.75 -6.86
N GLY A 27 18.65 3.07 -7.03
CA GLY A 27 17.63 3.64 -7.90
C GLY A 27 16.20 3.64 -7.33
N ALA A 28 16.00 3.18 -6.09
CA ALA A 28 14.70 3.30 -5.44
C ALA A 28 14.38 4.75 -5.10
N LEU A 29 13.15 5.18 -5.38
CA LEU A 29 12.61 6.42 -4.82
C LEU A 29 12.43 6.24 -3.31
N PHE A 30 13.17 7.02 -2.53
CA PHE A 30 13.13 6.95 -1.07
C PHE A 30 11.77 7.43 -0.54
N ILE A 31 11.16 6.63 0.32
CA ILE A 31 9.95 7.00 1.07
C ILE A 31 10.29 6.99 2.56
N ALA A 32 10.25 8.15 3.22
CA ALA A 32 10.43 8.23 4.67
C ALA A 32 9.28 7.50 5.39
N ASP A 33 9.56 6.98 6.59
CA ASP A 33 8.54 6.34 7.42
C ASP A 33 7.36 7.29 7.70
N GLU A 34 7.64 8.57 7.95
CA GLU A 34 6.64 9.61 8.21
C GLU A 34 5.76 9.84 6.98
N THR A 35 6.35 9.81 5.79
CA THR A 35 5.61 9.90 4.52
C THR A 35 4.68 8.70 4.35
N PHE A 36 5.16 7.48 4.63
CA PHE A 36 4.33 6.29 4.59
C PHE A 36 3.12 6.42 5.52
N ARG A 37 3.35 6.78 6.80
CA ARG A 37 2.28 6.93 7.79
C ARG A 37 1.26 8.02 7.40
N LEU A 38 1.74 9.15 6.90
CA LEU A 38 0.89 10.26 6.47
C LEU A 38 -0.05 9.87 5.32
N PHE A 39 0.42 9.09 4.34
CA PHE A 39 -0.42 8.63 3.24
C PHE A 39 -1.30 7.46 3.63
N ARG A 40 -0.81 6.54 4.47
CA ARG A 40 -1.57 5.36 4.88
C ARG A 40 -2.89 5.73 5.55
N ALA A 41 -2.89 6.78 6.37
CA ALA A 41 -4.07 7.28 7.07
C ALA A 41 -5.15 7.86 6.14
N ARG A 42 -4.85 8.11 4.86
CA ARG A 42 -5.80 8.64 3.87
C ARG A 42 -6.53 7.56 3.06
N PHE A 43 -6.17 6.30 3.25
CA PHE A 43 -6.88 5.19 2.61
C PHE A 43 -8.06 4.81 3.49
N GLU A 44 -9.26 4.90 2.93
CA GLU A 44 -10.50 4.50 3.57
C GLU A 44 -10.76 3.00 3.38
N PRO A 45 -11.46 2.34 4.32
CA PRO A 45 -11.97 0.99 4.11
C PRO A 45 -12.89 0.95 2.89
N LEU A 46 -13.05 -0.23 2.29
CA LEU A 46 -14.09 -0.43 1.29
C LEU A 46 -15.46 -0.41 1.94
N GLU A 47 -16.40 0.27 1.30
CA GLU A 47 -17.83 0.22 1.64
C GLU A 47 -18.47 -1.07 1.12
N PRO A 48 -19.63 -1.51 1.67
CA PRO A 48 -20.22 -2.81 1.34
C PRO A 48 -20.62 -3.01 -0.12
N ASP A 49 -20.85 -1.92 -0.87
CA ASP A 49 -21.22 -1.91 -2.28
C ASP A 49 -20.01 -1.76 -3.23
N GLU A 50 -18.80 -1.67 -2.68
CA GLU A 50 -17.57 -1.52 -3.46
C GLU A 50 -16.93 -2.88 -3.79
N GLU A 51 -16.94 -3.23 -5.07
CA GLU A 51 -16.21 -4.39 -5.58
C GLU A 51 -14.73 -4.02 -5.88
N ALA A 52 -13.79 -4.80 -5.33
CA ALA A 52 -12.37 -4.57 -5.51
C ALA A 52 -11.59 -5.85 -5.81
N VAL A 53 -10.50 -5.68 -6.56
CA VAL A 53 -9.49 -6.74 -6.73
C VAL A 53 -8.53 -6.69 -5.54
N VAL A 54 -8.45 -7.78 -4.78
CA VAL A 54 -7.49 -7.89 -3.68
C VAL A 54 -6.10 -8.11 -4.27
N ALA A 55 -5.21 -7.13 -4.10
CA ALA A 55 -3.84 -7.24 -4.54
C ALA A 55 -3.04 -8.06 -3.52
N ALA A 56 -2.94 -9.38 -3.72
CA ALA A 56 -2.01 -10.23 -2.98
C ALA A 56 -0.58 -9.93 -3.47
N VAL A 57 0.21 -9.21 -2.66
CA VAL A 57 1.60 -8.93 -3.01
C VAL A 57 2.45 -10.12 -2.59
N GLY A 58 2.80 -10.98 -3.57
CA GLY A 58 3.73 -12.09 -3.41
C GLY A 58 4.96 -11.70 -2.58
N GLY A 59 5.37 -12.62 -1.70
CA GLY A 59 6.52 -12.46 -0.80
C GLY A 59 7.85 -12.56 -1.51
#